data_AF-F8MG50-F1
#
_entry.id   AF-F8MG50-F1
#
_cell.length_a   1.000
_cell.length_b   1.000
_cell.length_c   1.000
_cell.angle_alpha   90.00
_cell.angle_beta   90.00
_cell.angle_gamma   90.00
#
_symmetry.space_group_name_H-M   'P 1'
#
loop_
_entity.id
_entity.type
_entity.pdbx_description
1 polymer ?
#
loop_
_entity_poly.entity_id
_entity_poly.type
_entity_poly.pdbx_seq_one_letter_code
_entity_poly.pdbx_strand_id
1 'polypeptide(L)'
;MSYPGYPPASPYGQPPPQGGGYYQQPPPQQHHQQPPYGGPPPHAHYNTYQQPQQGYGQPPPGPPPGQYGAPPPQPYGAPAHSPPPGTYGAPPPPSTSYYPPGPPQAGYGAPPPHGYGQPPGPPPQQSYGAVPPTPTAYPPQPYAVQYPPTPPSPGYGPAMTIPWNPDPDADRLRKAMKGWGTDEKELIRVLADKDPFQINMLRDAFQRRHRRDLIADIKSETSSWFEEGLVMLARGPLLNDVHMLFNAMDGAGTNEDILNDILLRRSNADLKSIKAEFSRVFHRSLEEMVRGELSMKTERHFMIVLGATRAEDAAPVMKADIDRDVDDLYNATEGKIGTDEMRVCSILSLRNDNQIRAISYEYRQKYARDLDTVIQKEFSGHMKDALLIQLRHGTDKYMLQARLLEDAMAGMGTKDRLLTSRLVRAHWDRNNMRNVRNAYEQRYKKKLAKRVQGETSGDYQRLLMAICGEPI
;
A
#
# COMPACT_ATOMS: atom_id res chain seq x y z
N MET A 1 -24.14 41.59 -41.01
CA MET A 1 -23.61 40.52 -41.91
C MET A 1 -23.54 39.21 -41.12
N SER A 2 -23.53 38.07 -41.81
CA SER A 2 -24.19 36.86 -41.30
C SER A 2 -23.36 35.93 -40.39
N TYR A 3 -24.04 35.29 -39.44
CA TYR A 3 -23.55 34.12 -38.70
C TYR A 3 -23.71 32.83 -39.51
N PRO A 4 -22.76 31.88 -39.42
CA PRO A 4 -23.03 30.44 -39.43
C PRO A 4 -23.20 29.93 -37.97
N GLY A 5 -23.91 28.84 -37.68
CA GLY A 5 -24.65 27.93 -38.58
C GLY A 5 -24.73 26.52 -38.00
N TYR A 6 -25.54 26.31 -36.95
CA TYR A 6 -25.69 24.99 -36.31
C TYR A 6 -26.47 23.99 -37.20
N PRO A 7 -26.03 22.73 -37.32
CA PRO A 7 -26.85 21.66 -37.89
C PRO A 7 -27.92 21.18 -36.87
N PRO A 8 -29.10 20.70 -37.33
CA PRO A 8 -30.23 20.37 -36.48
C PRO A 8 -30.15 18.97 -35.85
N ALA A 9 -30.88 18.78 -34.74
CA ALA A 9 -31.16 17.46 -34.15
C ALA A 9 -32.45 16.84 -34.72
N SER A 10 -32.57 15.51 -34.65
CA SER A 10 -33.75 14.73 -35.03
C SER A 10 -34.03 13.63 -33.97
N PRO A 11 -35.28 13.09 -33.89
CA PRO A 11 -35.84 12.69 -32.59
C PRO A 11 -35.83 11.20 -32.24
N TYR A 12 -36.20 10.89 -30.99
CA TYR A 12 -36.49 9.55 -30.46
C TYR A 12 -37.64 8.85 -31.19
N GLY A 13 -37.58 7.52 -31.36
CA GLY A 13 -38.65 6.75 -32.03
C GLY A 13 -38.58 5.21 -32.00
N GLN A 14 -38.80 4.62 -30.82
CA GLN A 14 -39.31 3.23 -30.60
C GLN A 14 -38.48 1.98 -31.05
N PRO A 15 -38.75 0.77 -30.49
CA PRO A 15 -37.95 -0.45 -30.70
C PRO A 15 -38.50 -1.41 -31.79
N PRO A 16 -37.70 -2.38 -32.27
CA PRO A 16 -38.14 -3.41 -33.22
C PRO A 16 -39.06 -4.50 -32.59
N PRO A 17 -39.85 -5.22 -33.42
CA PRO A 17 -40.97 -6.06 -32.96
C PRO A 17 -40.59 -7.50 -32.53
N GLN A 18 -41.51 -8.16 -31.82
CA GLN A 18 -41.45 -9.60 -31.52
C GLN A 18 -42.26 -10.44 -32.53
N GLY A 19 -41.77 -11.64 -32.83
CA GLY A 19 -42.46 -12.71 -33.57
C GLY A 19 -41.47 -13.63 -34.30
N GLY A 20 -41.67 -14.95 -34.38
CA GLY A 20 -42.67 -15.78 -33.71
C GLY A 20 -42.75 -17.21 -34.28
N GLY A 21 -42.24 -18.20 -33.54
CA GLY A 21 -42.37 -19.64 -33.86
C GLY A 21 -41.19 -20.28 -34.62
N TYR A 22 -41.09 -21.62 -34.71
CA TYR A 22 -41.79 -22.70 -33.98
C TYR A 22 -41.08 -24.06 -34.19
N TYR A 23 -41.03 -24.92 -33.16
CA TYR A 23 -40.52 -26.33 -33.14
C TYR A 23 -38.99 -26.51 -33.35
N GLN A 24 -38.33 -27.60 -32.92
CA GLN A 24 -38.74 -28.88 -32.30
C GLN A 24 -37.97 -29.20 -30.99
N GLN A 25 -38.43 -30.19 -30.20
CA GLN A 25 -37.73 -30.79 -29.05
C GLN A 25 -37.36 -32.27 -29.31
N PRO A 26 -36.23 -32.77 -28.76
CA PRO A 26 -36.01 -34.19 -28.49
C PRO A 26 -36.66 -34.66 -27.16
N PRO A 27 -36.88 -35.98 -26.96
CA PRO A 27 -37.76 -36.51 -25.91
C PRO A 27 -37.11 -36.70 -24.51
N PRO A 28 -37.92 -36.82 -23.43
CA PRO A 28 -37.44 -37.03 -22.07
C PRO A 28 -37.09 -38.50 -21.75
N GLN A 29 -36.22 -38.71 -20.75
CA GLN A 29 -36.03 -39.99 -20.07
C GLN A 29 -36.47 -39.93 -18.61
N GLN A 30 -36.72 -41.11 -18.04
CA GLN A 30 -37.68 -41.29 -16.94
C GLN A 30 -37.06 -41.19 -15.54
N HIS A 31 -37.86 -40.76 -14.56
CA HIS A 31 -37.56 -40.96 -13.14
C HIS A 31 -37.65 -42.44 -12.77
N HIS A 32 -36.82 -42.88 -11.82
CA HIS A 32 -37.06 -44.04 -10.96
C HIS A 32 -36.79 -43.65 -9.50
N GLN A 33 -37.46 -44.31 -8.55
CA GLN A 33 -37.56 -43.88 -7.15
C GLN A 33 -36.59 -44.64 -6.22
N GLN A 34 -36.41 -44.13 -5.00
CA GLN A 34 -35.60 -44.74 -3.92
C GLN A 34 -36.30 -45.97 -3.30
N PRO A 35 -35.57 -46.79 -2.53
CA PRO A 35 -35.74 -46.76 -1.06
C PRO A 35 -34.42 -46.69 -0.25
N PRO A 36 -34.46 -46.52 1.10
CA PRO A 36 -33.30 -46.14 1.94
C PRO A 36 -32.76 -47.27 2.86
N TYR A 37 -32.19 -46.89 4.04
CA TYR A 37 -31.40 -47.67 5.03
C TYR A 37 -29.93 -47.94 4.64
N GLY A 38 -28.94 -48.00 5.55
CA GLY A 38 -28.91 -47.61 6.98
C GLY A 38 -27.81 -48.32 7.81
N GLY A 39 -26.97 -47.59 8.55
CA GLY A 39 -26.08 -48.13 9.61
C GLY A 39 -24.56 -48.28 9.29
N PRO A 40 -23.65 -48.16 10.29
CA PRO A 40 -22.20 -48.45 10.23
C PRO A 40 -21.84 -49.80 10.96
N PRO A 41 -20.57 -50.20 11.24
CA PRO A 41 -19.25 -49.65 10.88
C PRO A 41 -18.48 -50.63 9.93
N PRO A 42 -17.44 -51.47 10.24
CA PRO A 42 -16.56 -51.68 11.42
C PRO A 42 -15.05 -51.35 11.16
N HIS A 43 -14.16 -51.68 12.12
CA HIS A 43 -12.69 -51.75 11.94
C HIS A 43 -12.23 -53.18 11.57
N ALA A 44 -11.07 -53.30 10.91
CA ALA A 44 -10.27 -54.55 10.84
C ALA A 44 -8.76 -54.21 10.81
N HIS A 45 -7.88 -55.21 11.01
CA HIS A 45 -6.45 -55.03 11.29
C HIS A 45 -5.59 -56.15 10.65
N TYR A 46 -4.27 -55.94 10.56
CA TYR A 46 -3.24 -56.87 10.03
C TYR A 46 -3.28 -57.15 8.49
N ASN A 47 -2.19 -57.55 7.82
CA ASN A 47 -0.82 -57.79 8.31
C ASN A 47 0.31 -57.40 7.32
N THR A 48 1.44 -57.04 7.92
CA THR A 48 2.85 -57.09 7.46
C THR A 48 3.18 -57.82 6.15
N TYR A 49 3.99 -57.17 5.31
CA TYR A 49 5.10 -57.83 4.59
C TYR A 49 6.41 -57.08 4.84
N GLN A 50 7.51 -57.83 5.00
CA GLN A 50 8.85 -57.30 5.27
C GLN A 50 9.60 -57.01 3.97
N GLN A 51 10.50 -56.00 3.98
CA GLN A 51 11.84 -56.08 3.36
C GLN A 51 12.77 -54.97 3.94
N PRO A 52 14.11 -55.03 3.74
CA PRO A 52 15.04 -54.92 4.86
C PRO A 52 15.75 -53.57 5.06
N GLN A 53 16.45 -53.45 6.20
CA GLN A 53 17.35 -52.35 6.51
C GLN A 53 18.58 -52.31 5.58
N GLN A 54 18.84 -51.12 5.06
CA GLN A 54 20.18 -50.53 4.85
C GLN A 54 20.05 -49.08 5.34
N GLY A 55 21.05 -48.39 5.90
CA GLY A 55 22.47 -48.69 6.05
C GLY A 55 23.19 -47.34 6.02
N TYR A 56 23.44 -46.73 7.18
CA TYR A 56 23.87 -45.33 7.27
C TYR A 56 25.28 -45.11 6.68
N GLY A 57 25.33 -44.61 5.44
CA GLY A 57 26.56 -44.18 4.78
C GLY A 57 26.99 -42.77 5.19
N GLN A 58 28.29 -42.59 5.44
CA GLN A 58 28.91 -41.28 5.69
C GLN A 58 29.00 -40.45 4.38
N PRO A 59 28.93 -39.11 4.45
CA PRO A 59 29.26 -38.25 3.30
C PRO A 59 30.78 -38.31 3.00
N PRO A 60 31.20 -38.16 1.73
CA PRO A 60 32.61 -38.23 1.35
C PRO A 60 33.41 -36.98 1.78
N PRO A 61 34.73 -37.11 2.03
CA PRO A 61 35.57 -36.00 2.44
C PRO A 61 35.84 -34.99 1.32
N GLY A 62 35.92 -33.70 1.67
CA GLY A 62 36.28 -32.62 0.75
C GLY A 62 37.78 -32.57 0.42
N PRO A 63 38.17 -31.90 -0.68
CA PRO A 63 39.57 -31.75 -1.09
C PRO A 63 40.38 -30.83 -0.14
N PRO A 64 41.71 -31.03 -0.05
CA PRO A 64 42.55 -30.29 0.90
C PRO A 64 42.85 -28.84 0.46
N PRO A 65 43.14 -27.93 1.42
CA PRO A 65 43.46 -26.54 1.12
C PRO A 65 44.86 -26.39 0.48
N GLY A 66 44.91 -25.78 -0.71
CA GLY A 66 46.16 -25.44 -1.39
C GLY A 66 46.84 -24.21 -0.80
N GLN A 67 48.15 -24.27 -0.61
CA GLN A 67 48.95 -23.13 -0.14
C GLN A 67 49.20 -22.14 -1.29
N TYR A 68 48.81 -20.88 -1.09
CA TYR A 68 49.34 -19.72 -1.79
C TYR A 68 49.84 -18.73 -0.72
N GLY A 69 50.98 -18.07 -0.85
CA GLY A 69 51.87 -17.97 -2.01
C GLY A 69 52.20 -16.50 -2.26
N ALA A 70 52.98 -15.89 -1.37
CA ALA A 70 53.23 -14.44 -1.39
C ALA A 70 54.20 -14.03 -2.53
N PRO A 71 53.90 -12.96 -3.29
CA PRO A 71 54.82 -12.42 -4.29
C PRO A 71 55.95 -11.58 -3.65
N PRO A 72 57.14 -11.48 -4.29
CA PRO A 72 58.35 -10.90 -3.69
C PRO A 72 58.52 -9.37 -3.92
N PRO A 73 59.34 -8.67 -3.11
CA PRO A 73 59.66 -7.25 -3.27
C PRO A 73 60.97 -6.99 -4.05
N GLN A 74 61.03 -5.94 -4.87
CA GLN A 74 62.23 -5.35 -5.51
C GLN A 74 61.93 -3.92 -6.06
N PRO A 75 62.92 -3.05 -6.40
CA PRO A 75 63.17 -1.88 -5.53
C PRO A 75 63.35 -0.48 -6.19
N TYR A 76 63.66 0.51 -5.33
CA TYR A 76 64.36 1.79 -5.56
C TYR A 76 63.66 2.95 -6.32
N GLY A 77 63.72 4.16 -5.72
CA GLY A 77 63.44 5.45 -6.38
C GLY A 77 62.98 6.57 -5.43
N ALA A 78 63.82 7.59 -5.20
CA ALA A 78 63.53 8.81 -4.41
C ALA A 78 64.54 9.93 -4.79
N PRO A 79 64.43 11.21 -4.32
CA PRO A 79 63.37 11.86 -3.53
C PRO A 79 62.86 13.20 -4.13
N ALA A 80 61.85 13.83 -3.50
CA ALA A 80 61.54 15.27 -3.65
C ALA A 80 60.97 15.85 -2.33
N HIS A 81 61.19 17.15 -2.07
CA HIS A 81 61.10 17.75 -0.73
C HIS A 81 59.69 18.10 -0.20
N SER A 82 59.51 18.03 1.12
CA SER A 82 58.62 18.90 1.90
C SER A 82 59.11 19.06 3.36
N PRO A 83 58.85 20.19 4.05
CA PRO A 83 59.43 20.51 5.37
C PRO A 83 58.60 20.04 6.59
N PRO A 84 59.18 19.98 7.80
CA PRO A 84 58.52 19.46 9.01
C PRO A 84 57.60 20.48 9.72
N PRO A 85 56.53 20.02 10.41
CA PRO A 85 55.67 20.85 11.25
C PRO A 85 56.28 21.10 12.65
N GLY A 86 56.05 22.29 13.19
CA GLY A 86 56.45 22.67 14.56
C GLY A 86 55.42 22.32 15.64
N THR A 87 55.87 22.28 16.89
CA THR A 87 55.06 22.04 18.10
C THR A 87 54.15 23.22 18.45
N TYR A 88 52.91 22.98 18.94
CA TYR A 88 52.25 23.82 19.96
C TYR A 88 51.00 23.16 20.58
N GLY A 89 50.78 23.41 21.89
CA GLY A 89 49.46 23.58 22.52
C GLY A 89 48.58 22.34 22.79
N ALA A 90 48.33 22.05 24.06
CA ALA A 90 47.25 21.15 24.50
C ALA A 90 46.00 21.95 24.92
N PRO A 91 44.77 21.47 24.60
CA PRO A 91 43.52 22.08 25.08
C PRO A 91 43.11 21.56 26.50
N PRO A 92 42.33 22.35 27.27
CA PRO A 92 41.94 22.01 28.65
C PRO A 92 40.72 21.08 28.76
N PRO A 93 40.51 20.41 29.92
CA PRO A 93 39.33 19.58 30.19
C PRO A 93 38.05 20.40 30.45
N PRO A 94 36.85 19.82 30.25
CA PRO A 94 35.57 20.50 30.44
C PRO A 94 35.22 20.72 31.93
N SER A 95 34.51 21.81 32.22
CA SER A 95 34.05 22.18 33.57
C SER A 95 32.73 21.49 33.95
N THR A 96 32.61 21.14 35.24
CA THR A 96 31.38 20.57 35.83
C THR A 96 30.52 21.67 36.47
N SER A 97 29.29 21.83 35.99
CA SER A 97 28.32 22.77 36.57
C SER A 97 27.52 22.12 37.70
N TYR A 98 27.54 22.73 38.89
CA TYR A 98 26.71 22.33 40.03
C TYR A 98 25.24 22.72 39.83
N TYR A 99 24.32 21.82 40.21
CA TYR A 99 22.91 22.13 40.44
C TYR A 99 22.63 22.26 41.95
N PRO A 100 21.82 23.24 42.41
CA PRO A 100 21.37 23.32 43.80
C PRO A 100 20.17 22.39 44.08
N PRO A 101 20.01 21.90 45.32
CA PRO A 101 18.91 20.99 45.70
C PRO A 101 17.58 21.71 45.94
N GLY A 102 16.47 21.01 45.68
CA GLY A 102 15.10 21.48 45.99
C GLY A 102 14.63 21.16 47.42
N PRO A 103 13.57 21.82 47.91
CA PRO A 103 13.07 21.64 49.28
C PRO A 103 12.17 20.39 49.45
N PRO A 104 12.11 19.79 50.66
CA PRO A 104 11.25 18.64 50.96
C PRO A 104 9.86 19.05 51.46
N GLN A 105 8.86 18.18 51.27
CA GLN A 105 7.59 18.24 52.03
C GLN A 105 7.04 16.86 52.46
N ALA A 106 6.56 16.86 53.71
CA ALA A 106 5.51 16.05 54.34
C ALA A 106 5.13 14.66 53.76
N GLY A 107 5.24 13.63 54.61
CA GLY A 107 4.68 12.30 54.36
C GLY A 107 3.17 12.20 54.67
N TYR A 108 2.52 11.19 54.09
CA TYR A 108 1.09 10.91 54.27
C TYR A 108 0.83 9.99 55.47
N GLY A 109 -0.19 10.33 56.27
CA GLY A 109 -0.69 9.49 57.38
C GLY A 109 -1.72 8.45 56.93
N ALA A 110 -1.83 7.36 57.68
CA ALA A 110 -2.72 6.23 57.37
C ALA A 110 -4.14 6.34 57.99
N PRO A 111 -5.17 5.67 57.42
CA PRO A 111 -6.54 5.68 57.95
C PRO A 111 -6.84 4.54 58.96
N PRO A 112 -7.61 4.81 60.04
CA PRO A 112 -8.21 3.79 60.93
C PRO A 112 -9.65 3.35 60.48
N PRO A 113 -10.26 2.28 61.06
CA PRO A 113 -10.92 1.27 60.23
C PRO A 113 -12.42 0.97 60.49
N HIS A 114 -12.88 -0.16 59.93
CA HIS A 114 -14.26 -0.63 59.68
C HIS A 114 -15.24 -0.79 60.87
N GLY A 115 -16.54 -0.83 60.54
CA GLY A 115 -17.64 -1.39 61.35
C GLY A 115 -18.66 -2.15 60.46
N TYR A 116 -19.32 -3.18 61.00
CA TYR A 116 -20.19 -4.13 60.26
C TYR A 116 -21.70 -3.92 60.54
N GLY A 117 -22.60 -4.33 59.63
CA GLY A 117 -24.04 -4.50 59.91
C GLY A 117 -24.96 -4.67 58.67
N GLN A 118 -25.93 -5.60 58.74
CA GLN A 118 -26.94 -5.96 57.72
C GLN A 118 -28.01 -6.88 58.37
N PRO A 119 -29.23 -7.05 57.81
CA PRO A 119 -30.35 -6.10 57.66
C PRO A 119 -31.54 -6.46 58.61
N PRO A 120 -32.72 -5.80 58.54
CA PRO A 120 -33.81 -6.36 57.70
C PRO A 120 -34.77 -5.30 57.07
N GLY A 121 -35.77 -5.75 56.29
CA GLY A 121 -36.93 -4.96 55.83
C GLY A 121 -38.27 -5.57 56.33
N PRO A 122 -39.46 -5.29 55.72
CA PRO A 122 -39.71 -4.58 54.46
C PRO A 122 -40.66 -3.33 54.57
N PRO A 123 -41.85 -3.17 53.92
CA PRO A 123 -42.23 -1.95 53.16
C PRO A 123 -43.51 -1.24 53.77
N PRO A 124 -44.28 -0.31 53.11
CA PRO A 124 -44.25 0.20 51.73
C PRO A 124 -44.56 1.73 51.51
N GLN A 125 -44.88 2.09 50.26
CA GLN A 125 -45.71 3.24 49.77
C GLN A 125 -45.12 4.67 49.59
N GLN A 126 -44.75 4.94 48.33
CA GLN A 126 -45.21 6.04 47.44
C GLN A 126 -45.14 7.55 47.83
N SER A 127 -44.53 8.30 46.89
CA SER A 127 -45.02 9.59 46.34
C SER A 127 -44.90 10.89 47.14
N TYR A 128 -43.67 11.42 47.23
CA TYR A 128 -43.34 12.85 47.14
C TYR A 128 -42.16 12.98 46.14
N GLY A 129 -41.79 14.14 45.57
CA GLY A 129 -42.22 15.54 45.73
C GLY A 129 -41.12 16.42 45.11
N ALA A 130 -41.39 17.67 44.74
CA ALA A 130 -40.40 18.51 44.05
C ALA A 130 -39.23 18.93 44.95
N VAL A 131 -38.03 19.02 44.37
CA VAL A 131 -36.78 19.50 45.02
C VAL A 131 -36.00 20.42 44.06
N PRO A 132 -35.10 21.30 44.57
CA PRO A 132 -34.86 22.62 43.96
C PRO A 132 -33.89 22.63 42.76
N PRO A 133 -33.86 23.72 41.95
CA PRO A 133 -32.92 23.86 40.86
C PRO A 133 -31.47 23.97 41.37
N THR A 134 -30.59 23.11 40.84
CA THR A 134 -29.14 23.18 41.06
C THR A 134 -28.49 24.24 40.17
N PRO A 135 -27.36 24.83 40.59
CA PRO A 135 -26.72 25.91 39.83
C PRO A 135 -26.07 25.40 38.54
N THR A 136 -26.43 26.07 37.44
CA THR A 136 -25.72 26.17 36.16
C THR A 136 -24.79 25.01 35.79
N ALA A 137 -25.31 24.03 35.05
CA ALA A 137 -24.46 23.07 34.33
C ALA A 137 -23.50 23.81 33.40
N TYR A 138 -22.24 23.38 33.36
CA TYR A 138 -21.28 23.83 32.36
C TYR A 138 -21.83 23.57 30.94
N PRO A 139 -21.58 24.45 29.96
CA PRO A 139 -22.01 24.20 28.59
C PRO A 139 -21.40 22.86 28.10
N PRO A 140 -22.16 22.03 27.39
CA PRO A 140 -21.64 20.77 26.88
C PRO A 140 -20.43 21.04 25.98
N GLN A 141 -19.34 20.30 26.19
CA GLN A 141 -18.20 20.32 25.28
C GLN A 141 -18.69 20.05 23.85
N PRO A 142 -18.30 20.85 22.85
CA PRO A 142 -18.82 20.71 21.50
C PRO A 142 -18.50 19.31 20.98
N TYR A 143 -19.56 18.56 20.65
CA TYR A 143 -19.46 17.17 20.22
C TYR A 143 -18.53 17.09 19.01
N ALA A 144 -17.43 16.35 19.12
CA ALA A 144 -16.47 16.21 18.04
C ALA A 144 -17.18 15.61 16.82
N VAL A 145 -17.29 16.39 15.73
CA VAL A 145 -18.06 16.00 14.55
C VAL A 145 -17.36 14.82 13.87
N GLN A 146 -17.92 13.62 14.06
CA GLN A 146 -17.43 12.41 13.41
C GLN A 146 -18.03 12.31 12.01
N TYR A 147 -17.18 12.48 11.00
CA TYR A 147 -17.52 12.22 9.60
C TYR A 147 -17.54 10.71 9.32
N PRO A 148 -18.37 10.21 8.39
CA PRO A 148 -18.34 8.81 8.01
C PRO A 148 -16.95 8.46 7.43
N PRO A 149 -16.35 7.30 7.79
CA PRO A 149 -15.04 6.91 7.29
C PRO A 149 -14.99 6.79 5.76
N THR A 150 -13.87 7.19 5.16
CA THR A 150 -13.58 6.87 3.76
C THR A 150 -13.56 5.34 3.58
N PRO A 151 -14.32 4.78 2.63
CA PRO A 151 -14.32 3.34 2.40
C PRO A 151 -12.94 2.85 1.91
N PRO A 152 -12.58 1.58 2.16
CA PRO A 152 -11.37 1.00 1.60
C PRO A 152 -11.45 0.93 0.07
N SER A 153 -10.30 1.07 -0.57
CA SER A 153 -10.11 0.86 -2.01
C SER A 153 -10.52 -0.57 -2.42
N PRO A 154 -10.90 -0.81 -3.70
CA PRO A 154 -11.18 -2.15 -4.21
C PRO A 154 -10.07 -3.16 -3.87
N GLY A 155 -10.42 -4.26 -3.20
CA GLY A 155 -9.49 -5.28 -2.71
C GLY A 155 -8.73 -4.96 -1.41
N TYR A 156 -9.03 -3.85 -0.73
CA TYR A 156 -8.55 -3.53 0.62
C TYR A 156 -9.63 -3.72 1.70
N GLY A 157 -10.90 -3.86 1.29
CA GLY A 157 -11.98 -4.27 2.19
C GLY A 157 -11.98 -5.77 2.49
N PRO A 158 -12.94 -6.26 3.29
CA PRO A 158 -13.17 -7.69 3.50
C PRO A 158 -13.35 -8.45 2.17
N ALA A 159 -13.00 -9.74 2.16
CA ALA A 159 -13.22 -10.60 0.99
C ALA A 159 -14.72 -10.66 0.64
N MET A 160 -15.04 -10.40 -0.63
CA MET A 160 -16.42 -10.43 -1.15
C MET A 160 -16.55 -11.50 -2.22
N THR A 161 -17.55 -12.37 -2.09
CA THR A 161 -17.93 -13.33 -3.14
C THR A 161 -18.84 -12.61 -4.14
N ILE A 162 -18.40 -12.51 -5.39
CA ILE A 162 -19.18 -12.01 -6.52
C ILE A 162 -19.81 -13.18 -7.31
N PRO A 163 -20.90 -12.97 -8.08
CA PRO A 163 -21.51 -13.99 -8.92
C PRO A 163 -20.69 -14.25 -10.20
N TRP A 164 -19.45 -14.72 -10.02
CA TRP A 164 -18.49 -15.06 -11.07
C TRP A 164 -17.88 -16.44 -10.79
N ASN A 165 -17.62 -17.23 -11.84
CA ASN A 165 -17.07 -18.58 -11.71
C ASN A 165 -15.55 -18.60 -11.99
N PRO A 166 -14.69 -18.81 -10.96
CA PRO A 166 -13.25 -18.84 -11.13
C PRO A 166 -12.69 -20.16 -11.69
N ASP A 167 -13.43 -21.27 -11.60
CA ASP A 167 -12.91 -22.61 -11.90
C ASP A 167 -12.37 -22.79 -13.34
N PRO A 168 -13.01 -22.23 -14.40
CA PRO A 168 -12.47 -22.33 -15.76
C PRO A 168 -11.13 -21.59 -15.94
N ASP A 169 -10.96 -20.42 -15.32
CA ASP A 169 -9.71 -19.66 -15.39
C ASP A 169 -8.61 -20.31 -14.53
N ALA A 170 -8.97 -20.94 -13.41
CA ALA A 170 -8.04 -21.77 -12.64
C ALA A 170 -7.54 -22.98 -13.45
N ASP A 171 -8.42 -23.65 -14.22
CA ASP A 171 -8.04 -24.73 -15.14
C ASP A 171 -7.14 -24.23 -16.28
N ARG A 172 -7.44 -23.06 -16.87
CA ARG A 172 -6.61 -22.43 -17.92
C ARG A 172 -5.21 -22.12 -17.41
N LEU A 173 -5.07 -21.49 -16.24
CA LEU A 173 -3.77 -21.25 -15.60
C LEU A 173 -3.02 -22.55 -15.36
N ARG A 174 -3.67 -23.57 -14.77
CA ARG A 174 -3.00 -24.85 -14.51
C ARG A 174 -2.53 -25.52 -15.79
N LYS A 175 -3.30 -25.40 -16.89
CA LYS A 175 -2.91 -25.91 -18.22
C LYS A 175 -1.74 -25.13 -18.81
N ALA A 176 -1.75 -23.79 -18.72
CA ALA A 176 -0.66 -22.93 -19.21
C ALA A 176 0.69 -23.20 -18.51
N MET A 177 0.64 -23.71 -17.28
CA MET A 177 1.79 -24.11 -16.45
C MET A 177 1.98 -25.63 -16.39
N LYS A 178 1.58 -26.39 -17.41
CA LYS A 178 1.70 -27.86 -17.41
C LYS A 178 2.26 -28.42 -18.71
N GLY A 179 3.51 -28.90 -18.62
CA GLY A 179 4.09 -29.78 -19.63
C GLY A 179 5.56 -29.46 -19.83
N TRP A 180 5.89 -29.05 -21.05
CA TRP A 180 7.24 -28.66 -21.44
C TRP A 180 7.18 -27.24 -22.01
N GLY A 181 7.65 -26.28 -21.22
CA GLY A 181 7.42 -24.85 -21.46
C GLY A 181 6.06 -24.35 -20.94
N THR A 182 5.90 -23.03 -20.98
CA THR A 182 4.78 -22.26 -20.42
C THR A 182 3.99 -21.62 -21.57
N ASP A 183 2.67 -21.40 -21.41
CA ASP A 183 1.90 -20.53 -22.31
C ASP A 183 1.81 -19.12 -21.70
N GLU A 184 2.84 -18.30 -21.95
CA GLU A 184 2.95 -16.95 -21.39
C GLU A 184 1.77 -16.08 -21.79
N LYS A 185 1.27 -16.24 -23.03
CA LYS A 185 0.13 -15.48 -23.55
C LYS A 185 -1.14 -15.81 -22.81
N GLU A 186 -1.37 -17.08 -22.48
CA GLU A 186 -2.54 -17.49 -21.73
C GLU A 186 -2.48 -17.05 -20.25
N LEU A 187 -1.29 -17.04 -19.64
CA LEU A 187 -1.09 -16.43 -18.32
C LEU A 187 -1.47 -14.94 -18.32
N ILE A 188 -1.00 -14.17 -19.32
CA ILE A 188 -1.35 -12.75 -19.48
C ILE A 188 -2.86 -12.60 -19.69
N ARG A 189 -3.48 -13.37 -20.61
CA ARG A 189 -4.92 -13.28 -20.90
C ARG A 189 -5.81 -13.59 -19.70
N VAL A 190 -5.42 -14.54 -18.85
CA VAL A 190 -6.21 -14.85 -17.66
C VAL A 190 -6.03 -13.76 -16.60
N LEU A 191 -4.79 -13.34 -16.31
CA LEU A 191 -4.50 -12.50 -15.14
C LEU A 191 -4.71 -10.99 -15.39
N ALA A 192 -4.34 -10.48 -16.57
CA ALA A 192 -4.36 -9.04 -16.86
C ALA A 192 -5.77 -8.45 -17.10
N ASP A 193 -6.82 -9.27 -17.14
CA ASP A 193 -8.21 -8.80 -17.21
C ASP A 193 -8.92 -8.85 -15.82
N LYS A 194 -8.28 -9.36 -14.77
CA LYS A 194 -8.94 -9.58 -13.48
C LYS A 194 -9.12 -8.29 -12.68
N ASP A 195 -10.29 -8.16 -12.05
CA ASP A 195 -10.53 -7.19 -10.98
C ASP A 195 -10.08 -7.74 -9.60
N PRO A 196 -10.00 -6.89 -8.55
CA PRO A 196 -9.55 -7.29 -7.21
C PRO A 196 -10.37 -8.38 -6.51
N PHE A 197 -11.64 -8.58 -6.86
CA PHE A 197 -12.48 -9.63 -6.29
C PHE A 197 -12.30 -10.93 -7.06
N GLN A 198 -12.31 -10.85 -8.39
CA GLN A 198 -12.04 -11.98 -9.28
C GLN A 198 -10.68 -12.62 -9.00
N ILE A 199 -9.61 -11.83 -8.80
CA ILE A 199 -8.27 -12.40 -8.60
C ILE A 199 -8.14 -13.16 -7.27
N ASN A 200 -8.81 -12.69 -6.21
CA ASN A 200 -8.88 -13.39 -4.93
C ASN A 200 -9.65 -14.72 -5.08
N MET A 201 -10.83 -14.69 -5.70
CA MET A 201 -11.62 -15.91 -5.99
C MET A 201 -10.86 -16.90 -6.89
N LEU A 202 -10.03 -16.41 -7.82
CA LEU A 202 -9.20 -17.20 -8.72
C LEU A 202 -8.06 -17.92 -7.98
N ARG A 203 -7.35 -17.24 -7.08
CA ARG A 203 -6.36 -17.86 -6.18
C ARG A 203 -6.98 -19.00 -5.36
N ASP A 204 -8.10 -18.71 -4.70
CA ASP A 204 -8.76 -19.67 -3.81
C ASP A 204 -9.31 -20.87 -4.59
N ALA A 205 -9.82 -20.65 -5.80
CA ALA A 205 -10.22 -21.71 -6.72
C ALA A 205 -9.03 -22.56 -7.19
N PHE A 206 -7.90 -21.94 -7.55
CA PHE A 206 -6.70 -22.65 -7.99
C PHE A 206 -6.20 -23.61 -6.90
N GLN A 207 -6.10 -23.14 -5.65
CA GLN A 207 -5.74 -23.98 -4.50
C GLN A 207 -6.81 -25.05 -4.18
N ARG A 208 -8.11 -24.69 -4.25
CA ARG A 208 -9.22 -25.64 -4.04
C ARG A 208 -9.32 -26.72 -5.12
N ARG A 209 -8.90 -26.44 -6.35
CA ARG A 209 -9.12 -27.30 -7.53
C ARG A 209 -7.88 -28.11 -7.89
N HIS A 210 -6.68 -27.53 -7.74
CA HIS A 210 -5.41 -28.15 -8.14
C HIS A 210 -4.51 -28.57 -6.97
N ARG A 211 -4.81 -28.18 -5.73
CA ARG A 211 -3.97 -28.40 -4.53
C ARG A 211 -2.55 -27.82 -4.68
N ARG A 212 -2.44 -26.68 -5.38
CA ARG A 212 -1.19 -25.96 -5.64
C ARG A 212 -1.42 -24.46 -5.41
N ASP A 213 -0.37 -23.77 -4.98
CA ASP A 213 -0.41 -22.31 -4.84
C ASP A 213 -0.15 -21.64 -6.19
N LEU A 214 -1.02 -20.69 -6.57
CA LEU A 214 -0.93 -20.01 -7.86
C LEU A 214 0.33 -19.14 -7.99
N ILE A 215 0.77 -18.50 -6.91
CA ILE A 215 1.93 -17.61 -6.92
C ILE A 215 3.21 -18.45 -7.00
N ALA A 216 3.28 -19.57 -6.26
CA ALA A 216 4.39 -20.52 -6.35
C ALA A 216 4.50 -21.15 -7.75
N ASP A 217 3.39 -21.55 -8.36
CA ASP A 217 3.38 -22.11 -9.72
C ASP A 217 3.91 -21.10 -10.75
N ILE A 218 3.43 -19.84 -10.73
CA ILE A 218 3.94 -18.77 -11.61
C ILE A 218 5.44 -18.59 -11.44
N LYS A 219 5.95 -18.65 -10.19
CA LYS A 219 7.38 -18.51 -9.88
C LYS A 219 8.26 -19.67 -10.30
N SER A 220 7.71 -20.88 -10.43
CA SER A 220 8.48 -22.02 -10.96
C SER A 220 8.51 -22.08 -12.49
N GLU A 221 7.57 -21.41 -13.16
CA GLU A 221 7.29 -21.58 -14.60
C GLU A 221 7.60 -20.30 -15.42
N THR A 222 8.01 -19.20 -14.76
CA THR A 222 8.40 -17.92 -15.39
C THR A 222 9.62 -17.32 -14.68
N SER A 223 10.19 -16.21 -15.18
CA SER A 223 11.30 -15.52 -14.51
C SER A 223 11.34 -14.01 -14.79
N SER A 224 12.21 -13.29 -14.05
CA SER A 224 12.54 -11.87 -14.27
C SER A 224 11.32 -10.94 -14.17
N TRP A 225 11.31 -9.80 -14.86
CA TRP A 225 10.22 -8.82 -14.79
C TRP A 225 8.86 -9.35 -15.29
N PHE A 226 8.86 -10.43 -16.08
CA PHE A 226 7.63 -11.11 -16.46
C PHE A 226 7.03 -11.88 -15.27
N GLU A 227 7.84 -12.67 -14.54
CA GLU A 227 7.44 -13.29 -13.27
C GLU A 227 6.96 -12.24 -12.27
N GLU A 228 7.76 -11.20 -12.00
CA GLU A 228 7.42 -10.15 -11.04
C GLU A 228 6.06 -9.52 -11.38
N GLY A 229 5.80 -9.18 -12.65
CA GLY A 229 4.51 -8.63 -13.08
C GLY A 229 3.33 -9.59 -12.92
N LEU A 230 3.50 -10.88 -13.29
CA LEU A 230 2.46 -11.89 -13.10
C LEU A 230 2.19 -12.17 -11.62
N VAL A 231 3.23 -12.17 -10.78
CA VAL A 231 3.12 -12.31 -9.32
C VAL A 231 2.44 -11.09 -8.69
N MET A 232 2.74 -9.87 -9.16
CA MET A 232 2.06 -8.65 -8.70
C MET A 232 0.55 -8.68 -9.04
N LEU A 233 0.18 -9.18 -10.22
CA LEU A 233 -1.23 -9.42 -10.55
C LEU A 233 -1.81 -10.54 -9.67
N ALA A 234 -1.20 -11.73 -9.66
CA ALA A 234 -1.72 -12.91 -8.98
C ALA A 234 -1.95 -12.72 -7.48
N ARG A 235 -1.11 -11.91 -6.81
CA ARG A 235 -1.31 -11.52 -5.41
C ARG A 235 -2.58 -10.72 -5.17
N GLY A 236 -3.05 -9.92 -6.14
CA GLY A 236 -4.06 -8.90 -5.93
C GLY A 236 -3.52 -7.68 -5.16
N PRO A 237 -4.30 -6.59 -5.06
CA PRO A 237 -3.76 -5.29 -4.67
C PRO A 237 -3.20 -5.23 -3.24
N LEU A 238 -3.96 -5.67 -2.23
CA LEU A 238 -3.56 -5.56 -0.81
C LEU A 238 -2.35 -6.45 -0.48
N LEU A 239 -2.40 -7.74 -0.85
CA LEU A 239 -1.30 -8.69 -0.60
C LEU A 239 -0.04 -8.31 -1.39
N ASN A 240 -0.18 -7.72 -2.57
CA ASN A 240 0.99 -7.23 -3.31
C ASN A 240 1.65 -6.03 -2.62
N ASP A 241 0.88 -5.04 -2.16
CA ASP A 241 1.44 -3.91 -1.40
C ASP A 241 2.14 -4.37 -0.13
N VAL A 242 1.57 -5.34 0.59
CA VAL A 242 2.19 -5.96 1.77
C VAL A 242 3.55 -6.61 1.43
N HIS A 243 3.63 -7.41 0.37
CA HIS A 243 4.91 -7.98 -0.07
C HIS A 243 5.89 -6.93 -0.59
N MET A 244 5.43 -5.89 -1.29
CA MET A 244 6.33 -4.83 -1.78
C MET A 244 6.88 -3.98 -0.64
N LEU A 245 6.09 -3.68 0.40
CA LEU A 245 6.58 -3.03 1.61
C LEU A 245 7.67 -3.86 2.30
N PHE A 246 7.45 -5.16 2.49
CA PHE A 246 8.44 -6.03 3.12
C PHE A 246 9.72 -6.09 2.27
N ASN A 247 9.61 -6.38 0.98
CA ASN A 247 10.75 -6.43 0.05
C ASN A 247 11.47 -5.07 -0.14
N ALA A 248 10.88 -3.95 0.29
CA ALA A 248 11.49 -2.62 0.30
C ALA A 248 12.19 -2.27 1.62
N MET A 249 12.09 -3.15 2.63
CA MET A 249 12.62 -3.01 3.99
C MET A 249 13.34 -4.29 4.47
N ASP A 250 13.60 -5.24 3.57
CA ASP A 250 14.24 -6.54 3.85
C ASP A 250 15.56 -6.62 3.09
N GLY A 251 16.66 -6.23 3.76
CA GLY A 251 17.99 -6.20 3.16
C GLY A 251 18.87 -5.07 3.70
N ALA A 252 19.89 -4.70 2.94
CA ALA A 252 20.79 -3.60 3.30
C ALA A 252 20.27 -2.26 2.75
N GLY A 253 19.48 -1.55 3.56
CA GLY A 253 18.90 -0.25 3.23
C GLY A 253 17.46 -0.33 2.71
N THR A 254 16.76 0.81 2.74
CA THR A 254 15.35 0.93 2.36
C THR A 254 15.18 1.28 0.88
N ASN A 255 14.03 0.97 0.30
CA ASN A 255 13.55 1.55 -0.96
C ASN A 255 12.37 2.50 -0.70
N GLU A 256 12.68 3.76 -0.41
CA GLU A 256 11.67 4.76 -0.04
C GLU A 256 10.69 5.07 -1.19
N ASP A 257 11.10 4.91 -2.46
CA ASP A 257 10.21 5.07 -3.62
C ASP A 257 8.98 4.11 -3.52
N ILE A 258 9.17 2.89 -3.01
CA ILE A 258 8.09 1.92 -2.79
C ILE A 258 7.20 2.31 -1.60
N LEU A 259 7.79 2.76 -0.48
CA LEU A 259 7.03 3.24 0.68
C LEU A 259 6.21 4.49 0.33
N ASN A 260 6.80 5.42 -0.43
CA ASN A 260 6.16 6.60 -0.98
C ASN A 260 4.96 6.24 -1.87
N ASP A 261 5.14 5.29 -2.79
CA ASP A 261 4.11 4.82 -3.70
C ASP A 261 2.93 4.13 -3.00
N ILE A 262 3.19 3.39 -1.93
CA ILE A 262 2.19 2.56 -1.24
C ILE A 262 1.42 3.34 -0.16
N LEU A 263 2.12 4.08 0.71
CA LEU A 263 1.57 4.58 1.97
C LEU A 263 1.03 6.01 1.88
N LEU A 264 1.70 6.92 1.19
CA LEU A 264 1.46 8.38 1.31
C LEU A 264 0.14 8.88 0.70
N ARG A 265 -0.59 8.01 0.00
CA ARG A 265 -1.77 8.34 -0.82
C ARG A 265 -2.97 7.46 -0.47
N ARG A 266 -3.11 7.13 0.82
CA ARG A 266 -4.07 6.14 1.33
C ARG A 266 -5.09 6.73 2.27
N SER A 267 -6.30 6.13 2.25
CA SER A 267 -7.31 6.36 3.26
C SER A 267 -6.94 5.68 4.57
N ASN A 268 -7.60 6.10 5.66
CA ASN A 268 -7.43 5.44 6.95
C ASN A 268 -7.85 3.96 6.90
N ALA A 269 -8.84 3.61 6.08
CA ALA A 269 -9.27 2.23 5.86
C ALA A 269 -8.18 1.40 5.16
N ASP A 270 -7.61 1.91 4.06
CA ASP A 270 -6.52 1.22 3.34
C ASP A 270 -5.32 0.95 4.23
N LEU A 271 -4.88 1.94 5.02
CA LEU A 271 -3.74 1.80 5.93
C LEU A 271 -3.99 0.80 7.04
N LYS A 272 -5.21 0.74 7.58
CA LYS A 272 -5.62 -0.26 8.59
C LYS A 272 -5.58 -1.68 7.99
N SER A 273 -6.08 -1.86 6.77
CA SER A 273 -6.00 -3.15 6.05
C SER A 273 -4.57 -3.56 5.71
N ILE A 274 -3.73 -2.63 5.23
CA ILE A 274 -2.30 -2.88 4.94
C ILE A 274 -1.57 -3.33 6.23
N LYS A 275 -1.75 -2.61 7.35
CA LYS A 275 -1.12 -2.96 8.64
C LYS A 275 -1.58 -4.32 9.16
N ALA A 276 -2.87 -4.63 9.05
CA ALA A 276 -3.42 -5.92 9.48
C ALA A 276 -2.90 -7.09 8.64
N GLU A 277 -2.94 -6.96 7.30
CA GLU A 277 -2.46 -8.01 6.40
C GLU A 277 -0.93 -8.18 6.49
N PHE A 278 -0.17 -7.10 6.67
CA PHE A 278 1.29 -7.17 6.90
C PHE A 278 1.61 -7.99 8.16
N SER A 279 0.92 -7.70 9.26
CA SER A 279 1.05 -8.45 10.52
C SER A 279 0.64 -9.92 10.36
N ARG A 280 -0.37 -10.20 9.53
CA ARG A 280 -0.85 -11.56 9.24
C ARG A 280 0.13 -12.37 8.38
N VAL A 281 0.79 -11.73 7.41
CA VAL A 281 1.69 -12.39 6.43
C VAL A 281 3.10 -12.56 6.96
N PHE A 282 3.64 -11.58 7.69
CA PHE A 282 5.05 -11.56 8.12
C PHE A 282 5.27 -11.69 9.64
N HIS A 283 4.20 -11.74 10.43
CA HIS A 283 4.25 -11.86 11.90
C HIS A 283 5.10 -10.77 12.59
N ARG A 284 5.17 -9.57 11.98
CA ARG A 284 5.83 -8.34 12.46
C ARG A 284 4.88 -7.15 12.26
N SER A 285 4.93 -6.14 13.13
CA SER A 285 4.22 -4.87 12.84
C SER A 285 4.93 -4.12 11.70
N LEU A 286 4.12 -3.51 10.83
CA LEU A 286 4.62 -2.62 9.77
C LEU A 286 5.32 -1.40 10.39
N GLU A 287 4.78 -0.84 11.47
CA GLU A 287 5.40 0.26 12.20
C GLU A 287 6.72 -0.14 12.89
N GLU A 288 6.84 -1.37 13.40
CA GLU A 288 8.11 -1.88 13.93
C GLU A 288 9.18 -2.01 12.85
N MET A 289 8.80 -2.47 11.65
CA MET A 289 9.73 -2.54 10.52
C MET A 289 10.15 -1.15 10.03
N VAL A 290 9.19 -0.20 9.91
CA VAL A 290 9.48 1.19 9.54
C VAL A 290 10.40 1.89 10.55
N ARG A 291 10.26 1.63 11.86
CA ARG A 291 11.17 2.17 12.90
C ARG A 291 12.54 1.47 12.97
N GLY A 292 12.68 0.30 12.35
CA GLY A 292 13.96 -0.40 12.23
C GLY A 292 14.79 0.13 11.06
N GLU A 293 14.15 0.32 9.91
CA GLU A 293 14.83 0.66 8.65
C GLU A 293 14.96 2.17 8.39
N LEU A 294 13.99 2.98 8.84
CA LEU A 294 14.03 4.43 8.70
C LEU A 294 14.44 5.12 10.01
N SER A 295 14.97 6.34 9.88
CA SER A 295 15.39 7.14 11.03
C SER A 295 14.91 8.61 10.97
N MET A 296 15.04 9.30 12.10
CA MET A 296 14.98 10.76 12.24
C MET A 296 13.67 11.37 11.72
N LYS A 297 13.70 12.27 10.73
CA LYS A 297 12.50 12.97 10.23
C LYS A 297 11.68 12.09 9.28
N THR A 298 12.33 11.20 8.53
CA THR A 298 11.68 10.30 7.57
C THR A 298 10.87 9.22 8.29
N GLU A 299 11.44 8.60 9.31
CA GLU A 299 10.74 7.70 10.25
C GLU A 299 9.47 8.37 10.81
N ARG A 300 9.62 9.59 11.39
CA ARG A 300 8.50 10.34 11.97
C ARG A 300 7.42 10.69 10.96
N HIS A 301 7.77 11.02 9.72
CA HIS A 301 6.81 11.26 8.65
C HIS A 301 5.97 10.00 8.36
N PHE A 302 6.61 8.85 8.13
CA PHE A 302 5.87 7.60 7.91
C PHE A 302 5.09 7.15 9.15
N MET A 303 5.57 7.42 10.36
CA MET A 303 4.82 7.15 11.59
C MET A 303 3.56 8.02 11.76
N ILE A 304 3.55 9.27 11.26
CA ILE A 304 2.32 10.09 11.18
C ILE A 304 1.33 9.43 10.21
N VAL A 305 1.79 9.01 9.03
CA VAL A 305 0.94 8.35 8.01
C VAL A 305 0.37 7.03 8.54
N LEU A 306 1.22 6.15 9.10
CA LEU A 306 0.83 4.87 9.67
C LEU A 306 -0.06 4.98 10.93
N GLY A 307 -0.21 6.18 11.49
CA GLY A 307 -1.24 6.48 12.49
C GLY A 307 -2.68 6.30 11.95
N ALA A 308 -2.89 6.41 10.63
CA ALA A 308 -4.20 6.26 9.97
C ALA A 308 -5.29 7.18 10.59
N THR A 309 -4.93 8.45 10.76
CA THR A 309 -5.73 9.56 11.32
C THR A 309 -5.84 10.76 10.35
N ARG A 310 -5.73 10.53 9.04
CA ARG A 310 -6.03 11.52 7.99
C ARG A 310 -7.48 11.98 8.14
N ALA A 311 -7.81 13.22 7.77
CA ALA A 311 -9.20 13.62 7.65
C ALA A 311 -9.91 12.72 6.62
N GLU A 312 -11.10 12.21 6.96
CA GLU A 312 -11.91 11.40 6.04
C GLU A 312 -12.40 12.29 4.88
N ASP A 313 -12.69 11.72 3.70
CA ASP A 313 -13.03 12.51 2.49
C ASP A 313 -14.38 13.25 2.61
N ALA A 314 -15.24 12.80 3.52
CA ALA A 314 -16.49 13.45 3.89
C ALA A 314 -16.28 14.69 4.80
N ALA A 315 -15.07 14.93 5.31
CA ALA A 315 -14.78 16.13 6.08
C ALA A 315 -14.69 17.37 5.16
N PRO A 316 -15.42 18.47 5.48
CA PRO A 316 -15.52 19.63 4.61
C PRO A 316 -14.23 20.46 4.55
N VAL A 317 -14.18 21.36 3.56
CA VAL A 317 -13.14 22.38 3.44
C VAL A 317 -13.57 23.61 4.25
N MET A 318 -13.09 23.71 5.49
CA MET A 318 -13.40 24.81 6.41
C MET A 318 -12.41 25.96 6.22
N LYS A 319 -12.86 27.10 5.68
CA LYS A 319 -11.96 28.23 5.30
C LYS A 319 -11.03 28.68 6.43
N ALA A 320 -11.51 28.75 7.68
CA ALA A 320 -10.72 29.13 8.85
C ALA A 320 -9.63 28.10 9.26
N ASP A 321 -9.76 26.84 8.84
CA ASP A 321 -8.71 25.83 9.00
C ASP A 321 -7.71 25.90 7.84
N ILE A 322 -8.20 26.10 6.60
CA ILE A 322 -7.34 26.30 5.42
C ILE A 322 -6.45 27.54 5.58
N ASP A 323 -7.01 28.66 6.05
CA ASP A 323 -6.25 29.89 6.31
C ASP A 323 -5.17 29.69 7.38
N ARG A 324 -5.46 28.88 8.41
CA ARG A 324 -4.48 28.51 9.44
C ARG A 324 -3.39 27.62 8.88
N ASP A 325 -3.73 26.59 8.10
CA ASP A 325 -2.77 25.68 7.50
C ASP A 325 -1.87 26.38 6.47
N VAL A 326 -2.39 27.34 5.72
CA VAL A 326 -1.63 28.18 4.78
C VAL A 326 -0.59 29.02 5.52
N ASP A 327 -0.98 29.66 6.62
CA ASP A 327 -0.08 30.48 7.43
C ASP A 327 0.93 29.62 8.21
N ASP A 328 0.49 28.47 8.72
CA ASP A 328 1.35 27.48 9.35
C ASP A 328 2.40 26.91 8.38
N LEU A 329 2.04 26.66 7.11
CA LEU A 329 2.98 26.24 6.07
C LEU A 329 3.98 27.35 5.73
N TYR A 330 3.54 28.60 5.59
CA TYR A 330 4.44 29.72 5.33
C TYR A 330 5.41 29.93 6.50
N ASN A 331 4.90 29.95 7.73
CA ASN A 331 5.70 30.08 8.96
C ASN A 331 6.62 28.88 9.20
N ALA A 332 6.32 27.71 8.65
CA ALA A 332 7.20 26.53 8.65
C ALA A 332 8.22 26.52 7.49
N THR A 333 8.11 27.42 6.52
CA THR A 333 8.95 27.48 5.31
C THR A 333 9.53 28.89 5.12
N GLU A 334 9.11 29.63 4.09
CA GLU A 334 9.75 30.90 3.67
C GLU A 334 9.58 32.05 4.68
N GLY A 335 8.70 31.91 5.68
CA GLY A 335 8.51 32.86 6.77
C GLY A 335 9.59 32.84 7.87
N LYS A 336 10.57 31.94 7.80
CA LYS A 336 11.63 31.78 8.81
C LYS A 336 12.98 31.39 8.19
N ILE A 337 14.04 31.39 9.00
CA ILE A 337 15.34 30.82 8.62
C ILE A 337 15.31 29.31 8.91
N GLY A 338 15.42 28.50 7.84
CA GLY A 338 15.41 27.04 7.90
C GLY A 338 14.02 26.43 8.14
N THR A 339 13.77 25.25 7.60
CA THR A 339 12.45 24.63 7.55
C THR A 339 11.99 24.07 8.91
N ASP A 340 10.69 24.03 9.18
CA ASP A 340 10.07 23.09 10.13
C ASP A 340 9.42 21.96 9.33
N GLU A 341 10.21 20.94 9.00
CA GLU A 341 9.76 19.84 8.16
C GLU A 341 8.62 19.07 8.80
N MET A 342 8.61 18.93 10.14
CA MET A 342 7.61 18.15 10.84
C MET A 342 6.24 18.82 10.82
N ARG A 343 6.18 20.16 10.83
CA ARG A 343 4.92 20.89 10.64
C ARG A 343 4.35 20.68 9.23
N VAL A 344 5.19 20.75 8.20
CA VAL A 344 4.79 20.49 6.80
C VAL A 344 4.35 19.04 6.60
N CYS A 345 5.10 18.07 7.13
CA CYS A 345 4.75 16.64 7.15
C CYS A 345 3.37 16.40 7.77
N SER A 346 3.10 17.04 8.92
CA SER A 346 1.85 16.86 9.66
C SER A 346 0.65 17.38 8.87
N ILE A 347 0.77 18.54 8.21
CA ILE A 347 -0.32 19.13 7.43
C ILE A 347 -0.64 18.26 6.19
N LEU A 348 0.37 17.90 5.39
CA LEU A 348 0.13 17.15 4.13
C LEU A 348 -0.28 15.69 4.36
N SER A 349 0.13 15.07 5.47
CA SER A 349 -0.31 13.72 5.83
C SER A 349 -1.73 13.70 6.40
N LEU A 350 -2.11 14.68 7.22
CA LEU A 350 -3.37 14.65 7.98
C LEU A 350 -4.57 15.32 7.27
N ARG A 351 -4.37 16.15 6.25
CA ARG A 351 -5.47 16.79 5.48
C ARG A 351 -5.95 15.92 4.33
N ASN A 352 -7.27 15.91 4.06
CA ASN A 352 -7.82 15.16 2.93
C ASN A 352 -7.50 15.84 1.58
N ASP A 353 -7.74 15.14 0.46
CA ASP A 353 -7.35 15.63 -0.87
C ASP A 353 -8.01 16.97 -1.24
N ASN A 354 -9.24 17.20 -0.77
CA ASN A 354 -9.97 18.44 -1.02
C ASN A 354 -9.40 19.60 -0.18
N GLN A 355 -9.01 19.34 1.06
CA GLN A 355 -8.32 20.29 1.92
C GLN A 355 -6.92 20.63 1.39
N ILE A 356 -6.12 19.63 0.95
CA ILE A 356 -4.81 19.86 0.32
C ILE A 356 -4.95 20.72 -0.95
N ARG A 357 -5.96 20.47 -1.78
CA ARG A 357 -6.23 21.28 -2.98
C ARG A 357 -6.58 22.73 -2.64
N ALA A 358 -7.40 22.94 -1.60
CA ALA A 358 -7.75 24.26 -1.12
C ALA A 358 -6.54 25.00 -0.50
N ILE A 359 -5.73 24.33 0.32
CA ILE A 359 -4.47 24.87 0.86
C ILE A 359 -3.53 25.30 -0.27
N SER A 360 -3.32 24.45 -1.28
CA SER A 360 -2.46 24.78 -2.42
C SER A 360 -2.98 25.94 -3.26
N TYR A 361 -4.29 26.17 -3.28
CA TYR A 361 -4.91 27.31 -3.98
C TYR A 361 -4.78 28.59 -3.15
N GLU A 362 -5.21 28.59 -1.88
CA GLU A 362 -5.17 29.76 -1.00
C GLU A 362 -3.74 30.22 -0.71
N TYR A 363 -2.76 29.30 -0.58
CA TYR A 363 -1.34 29.65 -0.47
C TYR A 363 -0.86 30.46 -1.67
N ARG A 364 -1.28 30.06 -2.89
CA ARG A 364 -0.96 30.79 -4.13
C ARG A 364 -1.62 32.17 -4.17
N GLN A 365 -2.86 32.31 -3.70
CA GLN A 365 -3.52 33.62 -3.62
C GLN A 365 -2.86 34.55 -2.58
N LYS A 366 -2.51 34.02 -1.40
CA LYS A 366 -1.99 34.81 -0.27
C LYS A 366 -0.52 35.21 -0.43
N TYR A 367 0.32 34.33 -1.00
CA TYR A 367 1.77 34.53 -1.09
C TYR A 367 2.31 34.67 -2.52
N ALA A 368 1.46 34.61 -3.55
CA ALA A 368 1.85 34.68 -4.96
C ALA A 368 2.91 33.64 -5.40
N ARG A 369 2.98 32.50 -4.69
CA ARG A 369 3.89 31.37 -4.95
C ARG A 369 3.11 30.06 -5.06
N ASP A 370 3.52 29.18 -5.97
CA ASP A 370 3.02 27.81 -5.99
C ASP A 370 3.68 26.98 -4.88
N LEU A 371 2.87 26.37 -4.02
CA LEU A 371 3.35 25.55 -2.88
C LEU A 371 4.26 24.38 -3.32
N ASP A 372 4.03 23.85 -4.53
CA ASP A 372 4.90 22.85 -5.17
C ASP A 372 6.33 23.38 -5.39
N THR A 373 6.48 24.65 -5.77
CA THR A 373 7.79 25.32 -5.90
C THR A 373 8.43 25.58 -4.54
N VAL A 374 7.65 25.90 -3.52
CA VAL A 374 8.17 26.08 -2.15
C VAL A 374 8.73 24.77 -1.60
N ILE A 375 7.98 23.66 -1.72
CA ILE A 375 8.48 22.34 -1.29
C ILE A 375 9.73 21.93 -2.09
N GLN A 376 9.80 22.23 -3.40
CA GLN A 376 11.00 21.99 -4.20
C GLN A 376 12.24 22.79 -3.77
N LYS A 377 12.05 23.93 -3.10
CA LYS A 377 13.11 24.85 -2.65
C LYS A 377 13.57 24.54 -1.22
N GLU A 378 12.63 24.29 -0.31
CA GLU A 378 12.89 24.16 1.14
C GLU A 378 13.20 22.71 1.60
N PHE A 379 13.16 21.74 0.68
CA PHE A 379 13.38 20.32 0.97
C PHE A 379 14.27 19.66 -0.10
N SER A 380 14.95 18.58 0.29
CA SER A 380 15.75 17.74 -0.60
C SER A 380 15.53 16.24 -0.34
N GLY A 381 15.99 15.41 -1.28
CA GLY A 381 15.90 13.95 -1.22
C GLY A 381 14.49 13.39 -1.00
N HIS A 382 14.42 12.20 -0.40
CA HIS A 382 13.18 11.44 -0.18
C HIS A 382 12.08 12.23 0.54
N MET A 383 12.42 13.17 1.43
CA MET A 383 11.45 14.02 2.13
C MET A 383 10.75 15.00 1.18
N LYS A 384 11.51 15.66 0.28
CA LYS A 384 10.95 16.51 -0.77
C LYS A 384 10.00 15.70 -1.66
N ASP A 385 10.44 14.51 -2.08
CA ASP A 385 9.71 13.69 -3.03
C ASP A 385 8.42 13.11 -2.40
N ALA A 386 8.46 12.72 -1.12
CA ALA A 386 7.30 12.33 -0.31
C ALA A 386 6.24 13.45 -0.20
N LEU A 387 6.66 14.66 0.19
CA LEU A 387 5.76 15.81 0.36
C LEU A 387 5.18 16.29 -0.98
N LEU A 388 5.97 16.26 -2.06
CA LEU A 388 5.49 16.52 -3.41
C LEU A 388 4.49 15.45 -3.88
N ILE A 389 4.69 14.17 -3.54
CA ILE A 389 3.74 13.09 -3.83
C ILE A 389 2.39 13.35 -3.12
N GLN A 390 2.40 13.76 -1.84
CA GLN A 390 1.17 14.10 -1.11
C GLN A 390 0.46 15.32 -1.71
N LEU A 391 1.17 16.43 -1.90
CA LEU A 391 0.62 17.67 -2.46
C LEU A 391 0.02 17.43 -3.86
N ARG A 392 0.80 16.78 -4.75
CA ARG A 392 0.39 16.50 -6.13
C ARG A 392 -0.77 15.52 -6.21
N HIS A 393 -0.93 14.60 -5.24
CA HIS A 393 -2.08 13.71 -5.19
C HIS A 393 -3.37 14.48 -4.89
N GLY A 394 -3.35 15.30 -3.84
CA GLY A 394 -4.49 16.14 -3.47
C GLY A 394 -4.87 17.13 -4.58
N THR A 395 -3.90 17.75 -5.25
CA THR A 395 -4.19 18.68 -6.35
C THR A 395 -4.66 17.96 -7.63
N ASP A 396 -3.90 16.99 -8.15
CA ASP A 396 -4.24 16.21 -9.36
C ASP A 396 -3.62 14.80 -9.35
N LYS A 397 -4.36 13.84 -8.78
CA LYS A 397 -3.95 12.44 -8.65
C LYS A 397 -3.71 11.70 -9.97
N TYR A 398 -4.26 12.14 -11.10
CA TYR A 398 -4.05 11.47 -12.39
C TYR A 398 -2.78 12.00 -13.06
N MET A 399 -2.55 13.31 -13.00
CA MET A 399 -1.31 13.94 -13.44
C MET A 399 -0.11 13.51 -12.59
N LEU A 400 -0.28 13.27 -11.29
CA LEU A 400 0.77 12.65 -10.46
C LEU A 400 1.13 11.25 -10.94
N GLN A 401 0.15 10.36 -11.12
CA GLN A 401 0.40 9.00 -11.61
C GLN A 401 1.08 9.00 -12.99
N ALA A 402 0.66 9.91 -13.89
CA ALA A 402 1.30 10.10 -15.19
C ALA A 402 2.76 10.56 -15.07
N ARG A 403 3.10 11.44 -14.13
CA ARG A 403 4.49 11.83 -13.84
C ARG A 403 5.28 10.64 -13.30
N LEU A 404 4.80 9.97 -12.25
CA LEU A 404 5.49 8.83 -11.63
C LEU A 404 5.74 7.66 -12.59
N LEU A 405 4.90 7.48 -13.61
CA LEU A 405 5.14 6.52 -14.70
C LEU A 405 6.27 6.97 -15.63
N GLU A 406 6.35 8.25 -15.99
CA GLU A 406 7.49 8.78 -16.75
C GLU A 406 8.78 8.77 -15.90
N ASP A 407 8.71 9.11 -14.62
CA ASP A 407 9.83 9.11 -13.68
C ASP A 407 10.39 7.68 -13.40
N ALA A 408 9.66 6.64 -13.85
CA ALA A 408 10.12 5.25 -13.88
C ALA A 408 10.67 4.81 -15.25
N MET A 409 10.44 5.58 -16.33
CA MET A 409 10.85 5.28 -17.71
C MET A 409 11.88 6.26 -18.29
N ALA A 410 12.16 7.38 -17.61
CA ALA A 410 13.05 8.44 -18.07
C ALA A 410 14.46 8.30 -17.49
N GLY A 411 15.47 8.43 -18.35
CA GLY A 411 16.88 8.36 -17.98
C GLY A 411 17.64 7.30 -18.76
N MET A 412 18.59 6.63 -18.11
CA MET A 412 19.33 5.51 -18.67
C MET A 412 18.73 4.20 -18.16
N GLY A 413 18.04 3.47 -19.03
CA GLY A 413 17.24 2.31 -18.65
C GLY A 413 15.94 2.69 -17.91
N THR A 414 15.19 1.67 -17.53
CA THR A 414 13.88 1.82 -16.88
C THR A 414 13.91 1.24 -15.46
N LYS A 415 13.20 1.89 -14.52
CA LYS A 415 13.01 1.43 -13.14
C LYS A 415 11.89 0.37 -13.10
N ASP A 416 12.14 -0.79 -13.70
CA ASP A 416 11.12 -1.81 -14.02
C ASP A 416 10.18 -2.19 -12.86
N ARG A 417 10.70 -2.35 -11.64
CA ARG A 417 9.85 -2.63 -10.46
C ARG A 417 8.86 -1.50 -10.16
N LEU A 418 9.26 -0.23 -10.31
CA LEU A 418 8.36 0.92 -10.16
C LEU A 418 7.39 1.02 -11.33
N LEU A 419 7.87 0.83 -12.57
CA LEU A 419 6.99 0.84 -13.75
C LEU A 419 5.88 -0.21 -13.63
N THR A 420 6.27 -1.46 -13.36
CA THR A 420 5.36 -2.61 -13.22
C THR A 420 4.36 -2.38 -12.09
N SER A 421 4.83 -2.03 -10.90
CA SER A 421 3.95 -1.82 -9.74
C SER A 421 3.03 -0.61 -9.90
N ARG A 422 3.46 0.48 -10.53
CA ARG A 422 2.63 1.65 -10.84
C ARG A 422 1.55 1.32 -11.86
N LEU A 423 1.87 0.54 -12.90
CA LEU A 423 0.89 0.06 -13.89
C LEU A 423 -0.12 -0.94 -13.28
N VAL A 424 0.35 -1.95 -12.54
CA VAL A 424 -0.53 -2.92 -11.83
C VAL A 424 -1.43 -2.19 -10.83
N ARG A 425 -0.90 -1.25 -10.04
CA ARG A 425 -1.68 -0.43 -9.11
C ARG A 425 -2.77 0.38 -9.82
N ALA A 426 -2.45 0.95 -10.99
CA ALA A 426 -3.41 1.74 -11.76
C ALA A 426 -4.48 0.89 -12.46
N HIS A 427 -4.16 -0.36 -12.84
CA HIS A 427 -5.05 -1.32 -13.53
C HIS A 427 -6.27 -1.74 -12.69
N TRP A 428 -6.11 -1.92 -11.37
CA TRP A 428 -7.17 -2.40 -10.47
C TRP A 428 -8.46 -1.56 -10.46
N ASP A 429 -8.41 -0.31 -10.93
CA ASP A 429 -9.59 0.44 -11.38
C ASP A 429 -9.39 0.88 -12.85
N ARG A 430 -10.19 0.29 -13.76
CA ARG A 430 -10.16 0.60 -15.19
C ARG A 430 -10.49 2.08 -15.49
N ASN A 431 -11.22 2.78 -14.60
CA ASN A 431 -11.46 4.21 -14.74
C ASN A 431 -10.23 5.03 -14.37
N ASN A 432 -9.54 4.69 -13.27
CA ASN A 432 -8.24 5.25 -12.93
C ASN A 432 -7.22 5.03 -14.06
N MET A 433 -7.03 3.80 -14.55
CA MET A 433 -6.12 3.53 -15.67
C MET A 433 -6.44 4.40 -16.91
N ARG A 434 -7.72 4.50 -17.30
CA ARG A 434 -8.15 5.37 -18.40
C ARG A 434 -7.80 6.85 -18.14
N ASN A 435 -8.04 7.36 -16.94
CA ASN A 435 -7.77 8.74 -16.59
C ASN A 435 -6.24 9.03 -16.50
N VAL A 436 -5.43 8.07 -16.04
CA VAL A 436 -3.96 8.15 -16.05
C VAL A 436 -3.41 8.14 -17.48
N ARG A 437 -3.93 7.26 -18.36
CA ARG A 437 -3.60 7.26 -19.80
C ARG A 437 -3.87 8.63 -20.43
N ASN A 438 -5.03 9.22 -20.15
CA ASN A 438 -5.42 10.53 -20.67
C ASN A 438 -4.52 11.66 -20.15
N ALA A 439 -4.25 11.70 -18.84
CA ALA A 439 -3.36 12.70 -18.23
C ALA A 439 -1.92 12.60 -18.76
N TYR A 440 -1.44 11.37 -18.99
CA TYR A 440 -0.13 11.10 -19.61
C TYR A 440 -0.08 11.62 -21.06
N GLU A 441 -1.08 11.28 -21.89
CA GLU A 441 -1.13 11.74 -23.29
C GLU A 441 -1.30 13.26 -23.39
N GLN A 442 -2.08 13.87 -22.49
CA GLN A 442 -2.23 15.33 -22.37
C GLN A 442 -0.88 16.02 -22.05
N ARG A 443 -0.08 15.46 -21.13
CA ARG A 443 1.20 16.04 -20.69
C ARG A 443 2.33 15.80 -21.70
N TYR A 444 2.55 14.54 -22.08
CA TYR A 444 3.73 14.10 -22.83
C TYR A 444 3.51 13.97 -24.35
N LYS A 445 2.28 14.22 -24.84
CA LYS A 445 1.88 14.14 -26.27
C LYS A 445 2.17 12.78 -26.93
N LYS A 446 2.26 11.73 -26.11
CA LYS A 446 2.52 10.35 -26.48
C LYS A 446 1.60 9.44 -25.66
N LYS A 447 1.07 8.38 -26.27
CA LYS A 447 0.22 7.39 -25.56
C LYS A 447 1.05 6.62 -24.55
N LEU A 448 0.55 6.44 -23.33
CA LEU A 448 1.24 5.70 -22.25
C LEU A 448 1.70 4.31 -22.71
N ALA A 449 0.81 3.52 -23.32
CA ALA A 449 1.17 2.21 -23.88
C ALA A 449 2.32 2.28 -24.91
N LYS A 450 2.38 3.34 -25.74
CA LYS A 450 3.48 3.57 -26.69
C LYS A 450 4.74 4.17 -26.06
N ARG A 451 4.69 4.61 -24.79
CA ARG A 451 5.89 4.87 -23.97
C ARG A 451 6.42 3.55 -23.42
N VAL A 452 5.57 2.76 -22.77
CA VAL A 452 5.90 1.46 -22.15
C VAL A 452 6.46 0.47 -23.18
N GLN A 453 5.86 0.40 -24.38
CA GLN A 453 6.36 -0.42 -25.50
C GLN A 453 7.76 0.01 -26.01
N GLY A 454 8.23 1.22 -25.68
CA GLY A 454 9.56 1.68 -26.05
C GLY A 454 10.66 1.28 -25.06
N GLU A 455 10.29 0.93 -23.83
CA GLU A 455 11.22 0.61 -22.73
C GLU A 455 11.33 -0.89 -22.43
N THR A 456 10.37 -1.67 -22.92
CA THR A 456 10.19 -3.08 -22.52
C THR A 456 10.16 -3.99 -23.74
N SER A 457 10.51 -5.27 -23.57
CA SER A 457 10.52 -6.26 -24.66
C SER A 457 9.97 -7.63 -24.20
N GLY A 458 9.83 -8.57 -25.13
CA GLY A 458 9.38 -9.94 -24.84
C GLY A 458 7.98 -10.03 -24.22
N ASP A 459 7.75 -11.04 -23.40
CA ASP A 459 6.48 -11.28 -22.72
C ASP A 459 6.20 -10.29 -21.58
N TYR A 460 7.25 -9.70 -21.00
CA TYR A 460 7.14 -8.56 -20.09
C TYR A 460 6.48 -7.35 -20.78
N GLN A 461 6.89 -7.01 -22.02
CA GLN A 461 6.20 -5.98 -22.81
C GLN A 461 4.74 -6.35 -23.10
N ARG A 462 4.45 -7.61 -23.44
CA ARG A 462 3.07 -8.07 -23.71
C ARG A 462 2.20 -7.94 -22.46
N LEU A 463 2.74 -8.30 -21.30
CA LEU A 463 2.09 -8.15 -20.00
C LEU A 463 1.79 -6.70 -19.65
N LEU A 464 2.78 -5.80 -19.73
CA LEU A 464 2.55 -4.38 -19.42
C LEU A 464 1.59 -3.70 -20.41
N MET A 465 1.59 -4.12 -21.68
CA MET A 465 0.62 -3.66 -22.68
C MET A 465 -0.81 -4.13 -22.36
N ALA A 466 -0.98 -5.38 -21.93
CA ALA A 466 -2.27 -5.90 -21.45
C ALA A 466 -2.77 -5.15 -20.20
N ILE A 467 -1.89 -4.89 -19.24
CA ILE A 467 -2.18 -4.08 -18.03
C ILE A 467 -2.55 -2.63 -18.40
N CYS A 468 -1.98 -2.07 -19.47
CA CYS A 468 -2.41 -0.78 -20.01
C CYS A 468 -3.81 -0.84 -20.67
N GLY A 469 -4.37 -2.01 -20.96
CA GLY A 469 -5.63 -2.20 -21.68
C GLY A 469 -5.49 -2.27 -23.21
N GLU A 470 -4.33 -2.70 -23.72
CA GLU A 470 -4.12 -3.03 -25.14
C GLU A 470 -4.30 -4.55 -25.39
N PRO A 471 -4.68 -5.00 -26.60
CA PRO A 471 -4.93 -6.42 -26.90
C PRO A 471 -3.65 -7.30 -26.94
N ILE A 472 -3.85 -8.63 -26.78
CA ILE A 472 -2.82 -9.68 -26.60
C ILE A 472 -2.77 -10.68 -27.78
#